data_AF-A0A359EDM8-F1
#
_entry.id   AF-A0A359EDM8-F1
#
_cell.length_a   1.000
_cell.length_b   1.000
_cell.length_c   1.000
_cell.angle_alpha   90.00
_cell.angle_beta   90.00
_cell.angle_gamma   90.00
#
_symmetry.space_group_name_H-M   'P 1'
#
loop_
_entity.id
_entity.type
_entity.pdbx_description
1 polymer ?
#
loop_
_entity_poly.entity_id
_entity_poly.type
_entity_poly.pdbx_seq_one_letter_code
_entity_poly.pdbx_strand_id
1 'polypeptide(L)'
;MQANDDLAGTVTAIEVAHRLAENPLPPGSLSVRFWFGPETIGTIAYLAHHEDLIPQLKGGIFVEMTGNVSPIAWHHSRQHDHLLDRITAYVLRDTEHAERDFAAHPANDERVINGPGVNVPCISVNRWPYDEYHTTDDNLEIIQEEMLQGAADVIEQIVRVYATNYIPRRTFRGPVFLSGNGLWVDWRENWELNRAIEKIMMRFEGQHTIFDIADEVGLDYWVVRDYVEKFRAKGFIEALPIPSEA
;
A
#
# COMPACT_ATOMS: atom_id res chain seq x y z
N MET A 1 3.60 11.96 29.09
CA MET A 1 3.26 12.01 27.66
C MET A 1 4.18 11.03 27.01
N GLN A 2 3.63 10.03 26.33
CA GLN A 2 4.40 9.01 25.63
C GLN A 2 4.77 9.53 24.24
N ALA A 3 6.01 9.27 23.79
CA ALA A 3 6.53 9.80 22.54
C ALA A 3 6.37 8.80 21.38
N ASN A 4 6.66 7.53 21.62
CA ASN A 4 6.55 6.49 20.63
C ASN A 4 5.11 5.99 20.50
N ASP A 5 4.41 5.80 21.62
CA ASP A 5 2.99 5.40 21.67
C ASP A 5 2.08 6.60 22.04
N ASP A 6 1.42 7.29 21.11
CA ASP A 6 1.43 7.11 19.65
C ASP A 6 1.74 8.41 18.89
N LEU A 7 2.51 9.31 19.52
CA LEU A 7 2.92 10.53 18.84
C LEU A 7 3.82 10.22 17.63
N ALA A 8 4.67 9.20 17.71
CA ALA A 8 5.51 8.74 16.60
C ALA A 8 4.67 8.29 15.39
N GLY A 9 3.65 7.46 15.58
CA GLY A 9 2.76 7.03 14.49
C GLY A 9 2.05 8.22 13.83
N THR A 10 1.57 9.15 14.66
CA THR A 10 0.93 10.40 14.20
C THR A 10 1.87 11.24 13.34
N VAL A 11 3.11 11.50 13.77
CA VAL A 11 4.05 12.32 12.99
C VAL A 11 4.52 11.62 11.72
N THR A 12 4.69 10.30 11.73
CA THR A 12 4.98 9.51 10.54
C THR A 12 3.85 9.63 9.50
N ALA A 13 2.59 9.51 9.92
CA ALA A 13 1.45 9.67 9.02
C ALA A 13 1.34 11.11 8.46
N ILE A 14 1.63 12.13 9.26
CA ILE A 14 1.68 13.53 8.83
C ILE A 14 2.78 13.73 7.76
N GLU A 15 3.96 13.16 7.97
CA GLU A 15 5.06 13.23 7.01
C GLU A 15 4.66 12.61 5.66
N VAL A 16 4.05 11.41 5.66
CA VAL A 16 3.53 10.79 4.42
C VAL A 16 2.49 11.68 3.75
N ALA A 17 1.61 12.33 4.52
CA ALA A 17 0.63 13.27 3.99
C ALA A 17 1.29 14.48 3.32
N HIS A 18 2.36 15.04 3.91
CA HIS A 18 3.16 16.11 3.32
C HIS A 18 3.80 15.67 2.01
N ARG A 19 4.45 14.51 1.97
CA ARG A 19 5.09 13.98 0.75
C ARG A 19 4.11 13.71 -0.37
N LEU A 20 2.90 13.24 -0.07
CA LEU A 20 1.84 13.05 -1.06
C LEU A 20 1.22 14.38 -1.52
N ALA A 21 1.26 15.43 -0.70
CA ALA A 21 0.85 16.77 -1.13
C ALA A 21 1.90 17.43 -2.05
N GLU A 22 3.19 17.26 -1.75
CA GLU A 22 4.30 17.80 -2.54
C GLU A 22 4.52 17.01 -3.84
N ASN A 23 4.34 15.69 -3.81
CA ASN A 23 4.43 14.80 -4.96
C ASN A 23 3.13 13.97 -5.10
N PRO A 24 2.07 14.57 -5.69
CA PRO A 24 0.76 13.95 -5.81
C PRO A 24 0.75 12.65 -6.61
N LEU A 25 -0.18 11.77 -6.25
CA LEU A 25 -0.47 10.58 -7.03
C LEU A 25 -0.98 10.96 -8.44
N PRO A 26 -0.63 10.17 -9.47
CA PRO A 26 -1.05 10.45 -10.83
C PRO A 26 -2.59 10.35 -11.01
N PRO A 27 -3.17 11.06 -11.99
CA PRO A 27 -4.61 11.02 -12.25
C PRO A 27 -5.14 9.60 -12.51
N GLY A 28 -6.24 9.28 -11.83
CA GLY A 28 -6.88 7.95 -11.87
C GLY A 28 -6.42 7.00 -10.75
N SER A 29 -5.54 7.45 -9.86
CA SER A 29 -5.20 6.71 -8.63
C SER A 29 -6.36 6.75 -7.61
N LEU A 30 -6.36 5.79 -6.68
CA LEU A 30 -7.24 5.82 -5.51
C LEU A 30 -6.98 7.08 -4.68
N SER A 31 -8.04 7.59 -4.05
CA SER A 31 -7.90 8.67 -3.07
C SER A 31 -7.31 8.14 -1.77
N VAL A 32 -6.38 8.88 -1.20
CA VAL A 32 -5.76 8.58 0.10
C VAL A 32 -6.41 9.46 1.16
N ARG A 33 -6.78 8.87 2.29
CA ARG A 33 -7.36 9.56 3.45
C ARG A 33 -6.50 9.30 4.66
N PHE A 34 -6.20 10.37 5.39
CA PHE A 34 -5.57 10.32 6.70
C PHE A 34 -6.63 10.52 7.78
N TRP A 35 -6.63 9.68 8.79
CA TRP A 35 -7.53 9.74 9.94
C TRP A 35 -6.70 9.82 11.21
N PHE A 36 -7.03 10.79 12.06
CA PHE A 36 -6.40 10.99 13.36
C PHE A 36 -7.51 11.07 14.40
N GLY A 37 -7.49 10.16 15.36
CA GLY A 37 -8.54 10.06 16.37
C GLY A 37 -8.07 9.27 17.57
N PRO A 38 -8.86 9.29 18.67
CA PRO A 38 -8.55 8.48 19.84
C PRO A 38 -8.68 7.00 19.51
N GLU A 39 -7.70 6.23 19.97
CA GLU A 39 -7.60 4.78 19.83
C GLU A 39 -8.94 4.06 20.07
N THR A 40 -9.32 3.14 19.19
CA THR A 40 -10.52 2.31 19.25
C THR A 40 -11.83 3.09 19.18
N ILE A 41 -12.17 3.87 20.21
CA ILE A 41 -13.45 4.56 20.31
C ILE A 41 -13.63 5.63 19.24
N GLY A 42 -12.55 6.30 18.83
CA GLY A 42 -12.57 7.31 17.78
C GLY A 42 -12.89 6.69 16.44
N THR A 43 -12.20 5.61 16.09
CA THR A 43 -12.41 4.88 14.83
C THR A 43 -13.80 4.24 14.78
N ILE A 44 -14.29 3.65 15.89
CA ILE A 44 -15.67 3.15 15.98
C ILE A 44 -16.69 4.27 15.76
N ALA A 45 -16.56 5.38 16.50
CA ALA A 45 -17.50 6.49 16.38
C ALA A 45 -17.48 7.10 14.97
N TYR A 46 -16.29 7.23 14.38
CA TYR A 46 -16.14 7.75 13.03
C TYR A 46 -16.87 6.88 12.00
N LEU A 47 -16.61 5.57 11.99
CA LEU A 47 -17.24 4.64 11.06
C LEU A 47 -18.76 4.54 11.26
N ALA A 48 -19.23 4.55 12.52
CA ALA A 48 -20.66 4.54 12.82
C ALA A 48 -21.41 5.78 12.29
N HIS A 49 -20.71 6.92 12.14
CA HIS A 49 -21.26 8.13 11.53
C HIS A 49 -21.05 8.23 10.01
N HIS A 50 -20.31 7.29 9.41
CA HIS A 50 -19.93 7.30 8.00
C HIS A 50 -20.00 5.89 7.39
N GLU A 51 -21.06 5.13 7.69
CA GLU A 51 -21.23 3.77 7.17
C GLU A 51 -21.24 3.71 5.64
N ASP A 52 -21.64 4.81 4.98
CA ASP A 52 -21.62 4.95 3.52
C ASP A 52 -20.20 4.94 2.93
N LEU A 53 -19.18 5.25 3.74
CA LEU A 53 -17.78 5.19 3.32
C LEU A 53 -17.24 3.76 3.31
N ILE A 54 -17.75 2.87 4.16
CA ILE A 54 -17.20 1.52 4.36
C ILE A 54 -17.06 0.75 3.03
N PRO A 55 -18.09 0.67 2.15
CA PRO A 55 -17.98 -0.03 0.87
C PRO A 55 -17.01 0.62 -0.13
N GLN A 56 -16.59 1.85 0.12
CA GLN A 56 -15.68 2.61 -0.74
C GLN A 56 -14.21 2.42 -0.33
N LEU A 57 -13.95 2.02 0.91
CA LEU A 57 -12.61 1.74 1.41
C LEU A 57 -12.06 0.47 0.75
N LYS A 58 -10.85 0.57 0.19
CA LYS A 58 -10.17 -0.55 -0.50
C LYS A 58 -9.13 -1.23 0.37
N GLY A 59 -8.52 -0.46 1.27
CA GLY A 59 -7.64 -0.96 2.30
C GLY A 59 -7.26 0.15 3.27
N GLY A 60 -6.55 -0.22 4.34
CA GLY A 60 -6.07 0.69 5.37
C GLY A 60 -4.70 0.29 5.89
N ILE A 61 -3.98 1.26 6.42
CA ILE A 61 -2.73 1.04 7.14
C ILE A 61 -2.90 1.72 8.50
N PHE A 62 -2.84 0.93 9.57
CA PHE A 62 -2.67 1.47 10.90
C PHE A 62 -1.18 1.67 11.17
N VAL A 63 -0.82 2.80 11.76
CA VAL A 63 0.57 3.23 11.93
C VAL A 63 0.76 3.60 13.38
N GLU A 64 1.67 2.91 14.07
CA GLU A 64 1.93 3.17 15.48
C GLU A 64 3.40 2.93 15.86
N MET A 65 3.88 3.57 16.93
CA MET A 65 5.16 3.21 17.56
C MET A 65 6.38 3.17 16.62
N THR A 66 6.46 4.08 15.65
CA THR A 66 7.41 4.04 14.52
C THR A 66 8.80 4.62 14.81
N GLY A 67 9.02 5.21 15.99
CA GLY A 67 10.20 6.04 16.27
C GLY A 67 11.35 5.34 16.98
N ASN A 68 11.14 4.14 17.55
CA ASN A 68 12.18 3.42 18.28
C ASN A 68 13.12 2.62 17.35
N VAL A 69 14.19 2.05 17.91
CA VAL A 69 15.26 1.34 17.16
C VAL A 69 14.90 -0.06 16.67
N SER A 70 13.83 -0.66 17.17
CA SER A 70 13.46 -2.02 16.80
C SER A 70 13.12 -2.11 15.31
N PRO A 71 13.31 -3.27 14.66
CA PRO A 71 12.91 -3.48 13.28
C PRO A 71 11.43 -3.19 13.05
N ILE A 72 11.06 -2.91 11.80
CA ILE A 72 9.65 -2.79 11.43
C ILE A 72 8.96 -4.12 11.73
N ALA A 73 7.82 -4.06 12.40
CA ALA A 73 6.90 -5.16 12.59
C ALA A 73 5.63 -4.87 11.80
N TRP A 74 5.31 -5.76 10.88
CA TRP A 74 4.12 -5.69 10.04
C TRP A 74 3.12 -6.75 10.49
N HIS A 75 1.89 -6.33 10.76
CA HIS A 75 0.77 -7.24 10.99
C HIS A 75 -0.05 -7.38 9.71
N HIS A 76 -0.29 -8.62 9.29
CA HIS A 76 -1.15 -8.92 8.17
C HIS A 76 -2.57 -8.37 8.36
N SER A 77 -3.26 -8.16 7.25
CA SER A 77 -4.71 -8.03 7.25
C SER A 77 -5.38 -9.33 7.72
N ARG A 78 -6.65 -9.27 8.10
CA ARG A 78 -7.42 -10.45 8.53
C ARG A 78 -7.48 -11.54 7.45
N GLN A 79 -7.43 -11.15 6.18
CA GLN A 79 -7.41 -12.03 5.03
C GLN A 79 -6.07 -12.78 4.88
N HIS A 80 -4.97 -12.20 5.40
CA HIS A 80 -3.60 -12.72 5.34
C HIS A 80 -2.95 -12.69 3.95
N ASP A 81 -3.72 -12.93 2.89
CA ASP A 81 -3.24 -13.00 1.50
C ASP A 81 -3.84 -11.91 0.59
N HIS A 82 -4.46 -10.87 1.16
CA HIS A 82 -5.05 -9.79 0.39
C HIS A 82 -3.99 -9.04 -0.42
N LEU A 83 -4.43 -8.34 -1.48
CA LEU A 83 -3.56 -7.55 -2.34
C LEU A 83 -2.68 -6.56 -1.57
N LEU A 84 -3.23 -5.99 -0.49
CA LEU A 84 -2.49 -5.08 0.39
C LEU A 84 -1.32 -5.80 1.09
N ASP A 85 -1.53 -7.02 1.58
CA ASP A 85 -0.48 -7.82 2.21
C ASP A 85 0.64 -8.17 1.22
N ARG A 86 0.26 -8.59 0.01
CA ARG A 86 1.24 -8.92 -1.04
C ARG A 86 2.07 -7.70 -1.46
N ILE A 87 1.46 -6.53 -1.55
CA ILE A 87 2.18 -5.27 -1.83
C ILE A 87 3.11 -4.92 -0.67
N THR A 88 2.68 -5.09 0.58
CA THR A 88 3.54 -4.84 1.75
C THR A 88 4.74 -5.77 1.76
N ALA A 89 4.54 -7.08 1.54
CA ALA A 89 5.64 -8.04 1.42
C ALA A 89 6.61 -7.66 0.28
N TYR A 90 6.08 -7.21 -0.87
CA TYR A 90 6.90 -6.71 -1.97
C TYR A 90 7.73 -5.49 -1.59
N VAL A 91 7.16 -4.51 -0.87
CA VAL A 91 7.88 -3.30 -0.44
C VAL A 91 8.94 -3.64 0.61
N LEU A 92 8.63 -4.54 1.53
CA LEU A 92 9.51 -4.93 2.64
C LEU A 92 10.56 -5.99 2.29
N ARG A 93 10.54 -6.56 1.08
CA ARG A 93 11.40 -7.68 0.66
C ARG A 93 12.91 -7.49 0.92
N ASP A 94 13.38 -6.24 0.88
CA ASP A 94 14.78 -5.85 1.04
C ASP A 94 15.02 -5.10 2.37
N THR A 95 14.03 -5.07 3.26
CA THR A 95 14.09 -4.38 4.57
C THR A 95 14.02 -5.42 5.68
N GLU A 96 14.83 -5.26 6.74
CA GLU A 96 14.70 -6.12 7.92
C GLU A 96 13.38 -5.83 8.64
N HIS A 97 12.53 -6.86 8.77
CA HIS A 97 11.23 -6.73 9.39
C HIS A 97 10.79 -8.03 10.07
N ALA A 98 9.83 -7.90 10.99
CA ALA A 98 9.10 -9.01 11.59
C ALA A 98 7.69 -9.08 11.00
N GLU A 99 7.29 -10.26 10.52
CA GLU A 99 5.92 -10.53 10.08
C GLU A 99 5.11 -11.12 11.24
N ARG A 100 3.85 -10.69 11.37
CA ARG A 100 2.93 -11.17 12.40
C ARG A 100 1.52 -11.31 11.86
N ASP A 101 0.77 -12.23 12.45
CA ASP A 101 -0.63 -12.42 12.12
C ASP A 101 -1.49 -11.20 12.48
N PHE A 102 -2.65 -11.11 11.83
CA PHE A 102 -3.64 -10.09 12.11
C PHE A 102 -3.98 -9.98 13.60
N ALA A 103 -3.99 -8.75 14.11
CA ALA A 103 -4.25 -8.44 15.51
C ALA A 103 -3.35 -9.21 16.50
N ALA A 104 -2.10 -9.49 16.11
CA ALA A 104 -1.05 -9.86 17.05
C ALA A 104 -0.70 -8.70 17.99
N HIS A 105 -0.12 -9.00 19.14
CA HIS A 105 0.21 -7.96 20.12
C HIS A 105 1.34 -7.03 19.63
N PRO A 106 1.19 -5.70 19.79
CA PRO A 106 0.00 -4.97 20.23
C PRO A 106 -0.99 -4.83 19.09
N ALA A 107 -2.24 -5.21 19.35
CA ALA A 107 -3.31 -5.06 18.38
C ALA A 107 -4.08 -3.79 18.70
N ASN A 108 -4.56 -3.09 17.69
CA ASN A 108 -5.12 -1.76 17.85
C ASN A 108 -6.25 -1.53 16.82
N ASP A 109 -6.37 -0.34 16.22
CA ASP A 109 -7.47 0.06 15.33
C ASP A 109 -7.58 -0.76 14.04
N GLU A 110 -6.54 -1.49 13.63
CA GLU A 110 -6.64 -2.46 12.54
C GLU A 110 -7.72 -3.53 12.85
N ARG A 111 -7.94 -3.83 14.14
CA ARG A 111 -9.02 -4.73 14.59
C ARG A 111 -10.41 -4.15 14.36
N VAL A 112 -10.55 -2.83 14.38
CA VAL A 112 -11.84 -2.15 14.20
C VAL A 112 -12.15 -2.09 12.71
N ILE A 113 -11.17 -1.68 11.91
CA ILE A 113 -11.30 -1.49 10.46
C ILE A 113 -11.46 -2.84 9.74
N ASN A 114 -10.61 -3.82 10.06
CA ASN A 114 -10.67 -5.15 9.44
C ASN A 114 -11.48 -6.16 10.28
N GLY A 115 -12.12 -5.68 11.35
CA GLY A 115 -12.96 -6.48 12.23
C GLY A 115 -14.26 -6.95 11.58
N PRO A 116 -14.98 -7.88 12.22
CA PRO A 116 -16.30 -8.31 11.78
C PRO A 116 -17.26 -7.12 11.64
N GLY A 117 -17.96 -7.04 10.51
CA GLY A 117 -18.96 -6.01 10.23
C GLY A 117 -18.45 -4.79 9.45
N VAL A 118 -17.14 -4.50 9.49
CA VAL A 118 -16.50 -3.47 8.65
C VAL A 118 -15.66 -4.13 7.55
N ASN A 119 -14.89 -5.16 7.88
CA ASN A 119 -14.13 -6.01 6.96
C ASN A 119 -13.27 -5.31 5.90
N VAL A 120 -12.82 -4.08 6.14
CA VAL A 120 -11.89 -3.40 5.23
C VAL A 120 -10.49 -3.96 5.49
N PRO A 121 -9.78 -4.51 4.48
CA PRO A 121 -8.43 -5.05 4.67
C PRO A 121 -7.50 -3.99 5.26
N CYS A 122 -6.96 -4.23 6.45
CA CYS A 122 -6.13 -3.26 7.17
C CYS A 122 -4.90 -3.95 7.73
N ILE A 123 -3.73 -3.47 7.34
CA ILE A 123 -2.45 -3.90 7.93
C ILE A 123 -2.05 -2.96 9.07
N SER A 124 -1.15 -3.39 9.95
CA SER A 124 -0.48 -2.50 10.91
C SER A 124 1.02 -2.46 10.63
N VAL A 125 1.61 -1.27 10.68
CA VAL A 125 3.06 -1.04 10.57
C VAL A 125 3.52 -0.37 11.86
N ASN A 126 4.37 -1.07 12.62
CA ASN A 126 4.90 -0.60 13.89
C ASN A 126 6.36 -1.03 14.10
N ARG A 127 6.94 -0.76 15.27
CA ARG A 127 8.26 -1.26 15.68
C ARG A 127 8.22 -1.89 17.07
N TRP A 128 7.16 -2.65 17.38
CA TRP A 128 7.10 -3.44 18.61
C TRP A 128 8.03 -4.67 18.52
N PRO A 129 8.66 -5.14 19.60
CA PRO A 129 8.63 -4.64 20.99
C PRO A 129 9.67 -3.58 21.31
N TYR A 130 9.41 -2.79 22.35
CA TYR A 130 10.37 -1.90 23.01
C TYR A 130 10.08 -1.86 24.53
N ASP A 131 11.09 -1.62 25.35
CA ASP A 131 11.03 -1.82 26.80
C ASP A 131 10.24 -0.70 27.52
N GLU A 132 10.22 0.50 26.96
CA GLU A 132 9.67 1.70 27.59
C GLU A 132 8.15 1.85 27.45
N TYR A 133 7.48 0.96 26.72
CA TYR A 133 6.04 1.00 26.46
C TYR A 133 5.19 1.14 27.73
N HIS A 134 4.22 2.07 27.71
CA HIS A 134 3.35 2.39 28.86
C HIS A 134 4.11 2.83 30.13
N THR A 135 5.33 3.35 30.00
CA THR A 135 6.11 3.92 31.11
C THR A 135 6.38 5.40 30.87
N THR A 136 6.96 6.07 31.87
CA THR A 136 7.48 7.44 31.72
C THR A 136 8.72 7.53 30.85
N ASP A 137 9.37 6.39 30.59
CA ASP A 137 10.62 6.33 29.82
C ASP A 137 10.34 6.34 28.31
N ASP A 138 9.06 6.18 27.91
CA ASP A 138 8.61 6.46 26.54
C ASP A 138 8.60 7.97 26.29
N ASN A 139 9.77 8.51 26.01
CA ASN A 139 10.02 9.93 25.85
C ASN A 139 10.87 10.19 24.59
N LEU A 140 11.24 11.45 24.33
CA LEU A 140 11.95 11.80 23.09
C LEU A 140 13.36 11.19 22.97
N GLU A 141 13.97 10.71 24.06
CA GLU A 141 15.30 10.12 24.05
C GLU A 141 15.36 8.76 23.33
N ILE A 142 14.24 8.03 23.24
CA ILE A 142 14.15 6.74 22.52
C ILE A 142 13.80 6.91 21.04
N ILE A 143 13.48 8.13 20.61
CA ILE A 143 13.05 8.42 19.24
C ILE A 143 14.25 8.72 18.35
N GLN A 144 14.33 8.03 17.22
CA GLN A 144 15.32 8.27 16.18
C GLN A 144 14.63 8.78 14.91
N GLU A 145 15.10 9.91 14.40
CA GLU A 145 14.53 10.53 13.20
C GLU A 145 14.62 9.59 11.99
N GLU A 146 15.73 8.87 11.86
CA GLU A 146 15.95 7.90 10.78
C GLU A 146 14.92 6.77 10.81
N MET A 147 14.45 6.38 12.01
CA MET A 147 13.46 5.31 12.17
C MET A 147 12.06 5.78 11.77
N LEU A 148 11.71 7.03 12.11
CA LEU A 148 10.49 7.69 11.66
C LEU A 148 10.47 7.85 10.13
N GLN A 149 11.59 8.30 9.55
CA GLN A 149 11.74 8.45 8.10
C GLN A 149 11.64 7.09 7.39
N GLY A 150 12.31 6.05 7.89
CA GLY A 150 12.23 4.71 7.32
C GLY A 150 10.82 4.12 7.36
N ALA A 151 10.06 4.37 8.43
CA ALA A 151 8.64 3.98 8.49
C ALA A 151 7.80 4.77 7.47
N ALA A 152 8.02 6.08 7.35
CA ALA A 152 7.36 6.92 6.35
C ALA A 152 7.66 6.46 4.91
N ASP A 153 8.91 6.09 4.61
CA ASP A 153 9.34 5.58 3.31
C ASP A 153 8.57 4.29 2.95
N VAL A 154 8.50 3.33 3.87
CA VAL A 154 7.75 2.07 3.67
C VAL A 154 6.27 2.35 3.44
N ILE A 155 5.64 3.14 4.31
CA ILE A 155 4.20 3.44 4.22
C ILE A 155 3.90 4.18 2.91
N GLU A 156 4.73 5.16 2.54
CA GLU A 156 4.57 5.89 1.28
C GLU A 156 4.69 4.96 0.07
N GLN A 157 5.67 4.06 0.05
CA GLN A 157 5.82 3.09 -1.04
C GLN A 157 4.61 2.16 -1.15
N ILE A 158 4.11 1.62 -0.03
CA ILE A 158 2.89 0.80 -0.01
C ILE A 158 1.71 1.60 -0.57
N VAL A 159 1.50 2.83 -0.09
CA VAL A 159 0.41 3.69 -0.56
C VAL A 159 0.55 4.00 -2.04
N ARG A 160 1.75 4.33 -2.53
CA ARG A 160 1.98 4.65 -3.94
C ARG A 160 1.74 3.45 -4.85
N VAL A 161 2.21 2.26 -4.47
CA VAL A 161 1.94 1.03 -5.23
C VAL A 161 0.45 0.71 -5.20
N TYR A 162 -0.15 0.62 -4.01
CA TYR A 162 -1.56 0.22 -3.86
C TYR A 162 -2.52 1.21 -4.52
N ALA A 163 -2.33 2.52 -4.33
CA ALA A 163 -3.24 3.54 -4.84
C ALA A 163 -3.14 3.72 -6.35
N THR A 164 -1.99 3.44 -6.97
CA THR A 164 -1.82 3.52 -8.42
C THR A 164 -2.17 2.22 -9.14
N ASN A 165 -2.42 1.15 -8.38
CA ASN A 165 -2.74 -0.17 -8.91
C ASN A 165 -4.21 -0.23 -9.37
N TYR A 166 -4.45 -0.92 -10.47
CA TYR A 166 -5.79 -1.15 -11.03
C TYR A 166 -5.79 -2.41 -11.89
N ILE A 167 -6.97 -2.82 -12.34
CA ILE A 167 -7.16 -4.01 -13.19
C ILE A 167 -7.28 -3.57 -14.66
N PRO A 168 -6.27 -3.77 -15.52
CA PRO A 168 -6.36 -3.43 -16.93
C PRO A 168 -7.30 -4.37 -17.71
N ARG A 169 -8.23 -3.80 -18.48
CA ARG A 169 -9.09 -4.50 -19.45
C ARG A 169 -8.85 -3.97 -20.85
N ARG A 170 -8.49 -4.84 -21.79
CA ARG A 170 -8.29 -4.48 -23.20
C ARG A 170 -9.58 -4.02 -23.87
N THR A 171 -9.44 -3.07 -24.79
CA THR A 171 -10.52 -2.57 -25.66
C THR A 171 -10.40 -3.07 -27.10
N PHE A 172 -9.34 -3.82 -27.41
CA PHE A 172 -9.01 -4.32 -28.75
C PHE A 172 -9.11 -5.86 -28.84
N ARG A 173 -9.08 -6.38 -30.07
CA ARG A 173 -9.04 -7.83 -30.36
C ARG A 173 -7.78 -8.18 -31.14
N GLY A 174 -7.13 -9.29 -30.79
CA GLY A 174 -5.89 -9.72 -31.43
C GLY A 174 -4.65 -8.95 -30.94
N PRO A 175 -3.49 -9.12 -31.60
CA PRO A 175 -2.27 -8.42 -31.23
C PRO A 175 -2.32 -6.93 -31.61
N VAL A 176 -1.67 -6.09 -30.80
CA VAL A 176 -1.48 -4.67 -31.10
C VAL A 176 -0.24 -4.49 -31.97
N PHE A 177 -0.32 -3.63 -32.98
CA PHE A 177 0.86 -3.25 -33.77
C PHE A 177 1.77 -2.34 -32.95
N LEU A 178 2.67 -2.94 -32.15
CA LEU A 178 3.45 -2.25 -31.11
C LEU A 178 4.33 -1.12 -31.67
N SER A 179 5.10 -1.38 -32.73
CA SER A 179 6.01 -0.39 -33.30
C SER A 179 5.28 0.80 -33.91
N GLY A 180 4.19 0.57 -34.65
CA GLY A 180 3.35 1.65 -35.19
C GLY A 180 2.65 2.48 -34.12
N ASN A 181 2.53 1.95 -32.90
CA ASN A 181 1.97 2.66 -31.75
C ASN A 181 3.03 3.19 -30.79
N GLY A 182 4.33 3.03 -31.03
CA GLY A 182 5.38 3.45 -30.09
C GLY A 182 5.35 2.70 -28.75
N LEU A 183 4.83 1.47 -28.75
CA LEU A 183 4.75 0.57 -27.59
C LEU A 183 5.81 -0.54 -27.64
N TRP A 184 6.59 -0.59 -28.72
CA TRP A 184 7.72 -1.50 -28.82
C TRP A 184 8.87 -1.00 -27.95
N VAL A 185 9.47 -1.91 -27.19
CA VAL A 185 10.63 -1.64 -26.32
C VAL A 185 11.84 -2.29 -26.97
N ASP A 186 12.94 -1.55 -27.13
CA ASP A 186 14.16 -2.14 -27.67
C ASP A 186 14.80 -3.08 -26.64
N TRP A 187 15.16 -4.28 -27.09
CA TRP A 187 15.85 -5.28 -26.28
C TRP A 187 17.22 -4.80 -25.78
N ARG A 188 17.81 -3.80 -26.45
CA ARG A 188 19.05 -3.13 -26.03
C ARG A 188 18.84 -2.11 -24.91
N GLU A 189 17.62 -1.58 -24.78
CA GLU A 189 17.27 -0.62 -23.74
C GLU A 189 16.74 -1.32 -22.50
N ASN A 190 15.83 -2.29 -22.68
CA ASN A 190 15.28 -3.08 -21.58
C ASN A 190 14.96 -4.50 -22.06
N TRP A 191 15.91 -5.40 -21.84
CA TRP A 191 15.83 -6.80 -22.22
C TRP A 191 14.68 -7.54 -21.53
N GLU A 192 14.50 -7.31 -20.23
CA GLU A 192 13.52 -8.05 -19.42
C GLU A 192 12.09 -7.65 -19.81
N LEU A 193 11.82 -6.35 -19.92
CA LEU A 193 10.53 -5.84 -20.37
C LEU A 193 10.22 -6.31 -21.79
N ASN A 194 11.17 -6.24 -22.73
CA ASN A 194 10.98 -6.69 -24.11
C ASN A 194 10.47 -8.15 -24.17
N ARG A 195 11.02 -9.04 -23.33
CA ARG A 195 10.59 -10.45 -23.25
C ARG A 195 9.25 -10.65 -22.53
N ALA A 196 8.85 -9.70 -21.69
CA ALA A 196 7.60 -9.76 -20.93
C ALA A 196 6.40 -9.17 -21.69
N ILE A 197 6.60 -8.37 -22.74
CA ILE A 197 5.53 -7.63 -23.45
C ILE A 197 4.31 -8.52 -23.77
N GLU A 198 4.54 -9.66 -24.42
CA GLU A 198 3.45 -10.54 -24.85
C GLU A 198 2.68 -11.11 -23.64
N LYS A 199 3.40 -11.51 -22.58
CA LYS A 199 2.79 -12.00 -21.34
C LYS A 199 1.96 -10.93 -20.65
N ILE A 200 2.48 -9.71 -20.55
CA ILE A 200 1.77 -8.54 -20.00
C ILE A 200 0.47 -8.31 -20.79
N MET A 201 0.54 -8.28 -22.12
CA MET A 201 -0.64 -8.06 -22.97
C MET A 201 -1.69 -9.16 -22.84
N MET A 202 -1.28 -10.43 -22.65
CA MET A 202 -2.18 -11.56 -22.42
C MET A 202 -2.94 -11.48 -21.09
N ARG A 203 -2.58 -10.56 -20.18
CA ARG A 203 -3.23 -10.37 -18.89
C ARG A 203 -4.21 -9.19 -18.83
N PHE A 204 -4.38 -8.45 -19.92
CA PHE A 204 -5.37 -7.37 -20.04
C PHE A 204 -6.82 -7.87 -20.19
N GLU A 205 -7.20 -8.95 -19.51
CA GLU A 205 -8.55 -9.53 -19.58
C GLU A 205 -9.47 -9.04 -18.46
N GLY A 206 -9.04 -8.07 -17.66
CA GLY A 206 -9.84 -7.56 -16.55
C GLY A 206 -9.86 -8.47 -15.31
N GLN A 207 -8.84 -9.31 -15.13
CA GLN A 207 -8.77 -10.33 -14.06
C GLN A 207 -7.61 -10.12 -13.09
N HIS A 208 -6.51 -9.53 -13.56
CA HIS A 208 -5.26 -9.38 -12.82
C HIS A 208 -4.99 -7.89 -12.65
N THR A 209 -4.56 -7.48 -11.47
CA THR A 209 -4.06 -6.12 -11.23
C THR A 209 -2.71 -5.92 -11.91
N ILE A 210 -2.25 -4.68 -12.06
CA ILE A 210 -0.89 -4.40 -12.55
C ILE A 210 0.16 -5.07 -11.64
N PHE A 211 -0.08 -5.07 -10.33
CA PHE A 211 0.78 -5.77 -9.38
C PHE A 211 0.83 -7.29 -9.64
N ASP A 212 -0.30 -7.94 -9.87
CA ASP A 212 -0.34 -9.37 -10.22
C ASP A 212 0.45 -9.67 -11.51
N ILE A 213 0.32 -8.78 -12.50
CA ILE A 213 1.05 -8.91 -13.76
C ILE A 213 2.55 -8.76 -13.52
N ALA A 214 2.97 -7.79 -12.71
CA ALA A 214 4.38 -7.55 -12.38
C ALA A 214 5.01 -8.74 -11.66
N ASP A 215 4.31 -9.29 -10.68
CA ASP A 215 4.69 -10.47 -9.92
C ASP A 215 4.84 -11.70 -10.84
N GLU A 216 3.86 -11.96 -11.71
CA GLU A 216 3.90 -13.11 -12.64
C GLU A 216 5.04 -13.04 -13.66
N VAL A 217 5.36 -11.84 -14.16
CA VAL A 217 6.44 -11.67 -15.14
C VAL A 217 7.82 -11.45 -14.49
N GLY A 218 7.88 -11.32 -13.16
CA GLY A 218 9.10 -11.12 -12.39
C GLY A 218 9.76 -9.76 -12.63
N LEU A 219 8.96 -8.70 -12.79
CA LEU A 219 9.46 -7.34 -13.01
C LEU A 219 9.03 -6.40 -11.87
N ASP A 220 9.78 -5.31 -11.69
CA ASP A 220 9.38 -4.24 -10.78
C ASP A 220 8.03 -3.64 -11.18
N TYR A 221 7.18 -3.39 -10.17
CA TYR A 221 5.84 -2.84 -10.35
C TYR A 221 5.83 -1.56 -11.20
N TRP A 222 6.77 -0.64 -10.97
CA TRP A 222 6.82 0.64 -11.67
C TRP A 222 7.16 0.46 -13.15
N VAL A 223 8.04 -0.49 -13.48
CA VAL A 223 8.36 -0.84 -14.87
C VAL A 223 7.12 -1.33 -15.61
N VAL A 224 6.35 -2.23 -15.00
CA VAL A 224 5.13 -2.77 -15.62
C VAL A 224 4.05 -1.71 -15.68
N ARG A 225 3.82 -0.95 -14.60
CA ARG A 225 2.85 0.13 -14.55
C ARG A 225 3.11 1.16 -15.65
N ASP A 226 4.34 1.65 -15.77
CA ASP A 226 4.70 2.66 -16.77
C ASP A 226 4.51 2.13 -18.19
N TYR A 227 4.72 0.83 -18.40
CA TYR A 227 4.44 0.20 -19.68
C TYR A 227 2.93 0.11 -19.96
N VAL A 228 2.13 -0.36 -18.99
CA VAL A 228 0.66 -0.47 -19.10
C VAL A 228 0.02 0.91 -19.31
N GLU A 229 0.55 1.96 -18.67
CA GLU A 229 0.07 3.33 -18.86
C GLU A 229 0.20 3.83 -20.30
N LYS A 230 1.22 3.38 -21.05
CA LYS A 230 1.35 3.72 -22.48
C LYS A 230 0.18 3.15 -23.31
N PHE A 231 -0.36 1.99 -22.92
CA PHE A 231 -1.56 1.42 -23.55
C PHE A 231 -2.82 2.16 -23.10
N ARG A 232 -2.96 2.47 -21.81
CA ARG A 232 -4.09 3.26 -21.27
C ARG A 232 -4.20 4.61 -21.96
N ALA A 233 -3.08 5.34 -22.09
CA ALA A 233 -3.03 6.65 -22.73
C ALA A 233 -3.45 6.62 -24.22
N LYS A 234 -3.31 5.47 -24.89
CA LYS A 234 -3.74 5.26 -26.28
C LYS A 234 -5.16 4.70 -26.41
N GLY A 235 -5.85 4.48 -25.29
CA GLY A 235 -7.20 3.93 -25.26
C GLY A 235 -7.28 2.42 -25.52
N PHE A 236 -6.15 1.71 -25.45
CA PHE A 236 -6.13 0.24 -25.62
C PHE A 236 -6.55 -0.51 -24.35
N ILE A 237 -6.56 0.18 -23.21
CA ILE A 237 -6.90 -0.37 -21.91
C ILE A 237 -7.88 0.56 -21.21
N GLU A 238 -8.89 -0.04 -20.59
CA GLU A 238 -9.74 0.55 -19.57
C GLU A 238 -9.23 0.14 -18.19
N ALA A 239 -9.17 1.10 -17.26
CA ALA A 239 -8.76 0.86 -15.88
C ALA A 239 -9.98 0.50 -15.02
N LEU A 240 -10.07 -0.75 -14.59
CA LEU A 240 -11.11 -1.21 -13.66
C LEU A 240 -10.63 -1.05 -12.21
N PRO A 241 -11.51 -0.63 -11.27
CA PRO A 241 -11.12 -0.43 -9.88
C PRO A 241 -10.87 -1.77 -9.17
N ILE A 242 -10.05 -1.73 -8.12
CA ILE A 242 -9.90 -2.84 -7.18
C ILE A 242 -11.25 -3.01 -6.42
N PRO A 243 -11.80 -4.22 -6.32
CA PRO A 243 -13.02 -4.47 -5.55
C PRO A 243 -12.81 -4.11 -4.07
N SER A 244 -13.87 -3.67 -3.38
CA SER A 244 -13.82 -3.57 -1.91
C SER A 244 -14.21 -4.93 -1.33
N GLU A 245 -13.59 -5.30 -0.22
CA GLU A 245 -13.93 -6.51 0.54
C GLU A 245 -14.76 -6.22 1.80
N ALA A 246 -15.09 -4.94 2.03
CA ALA A 246 -15.91 -4.51 3.15
C ALA A 246 -17.29 -5.19 3.16
#